data_AF-A0A8V0YQZ6-F1
#
_entry.id   AF-A0A8V0YQZ6-F1
#
_cell.length_a   1.000
_cell.length_b   1.000
_cell.length_c   1.000
_cell.angle_alpha   90.00
_cell.angle_beta   90.00
_cell.angle_gamma   90.00
#
_symmetry.space_group_name_H-M   'P 1'
#
loop_
_entity.id
_entity.type
_entity.pdbx_description
1 polymer ?
#
loop_
_entity_poly.entity_id
_entity_poly.type
_entity_poly.pdbx_seq_one_letter_code
_entity_poly.pdbx_strand_id
1 'polypeptide(L)'
;MLPKRNLNFIHSHRPAVCSECVTQIYENTYFQGGDLTTVFTPSANYCQIVCTYHPTCLFFTYLPVTWTKDPAQRFSCYLKDSDTEMLPKVKMEGAFSGHSLKQCNIKISACSPDVYVGLDMQGVNYDVSVADSYQQCQKRCTNDKRCHFFTYAPGTYHDASFRLSNGHF
;
A
#
# COMPACT_ATOMS: atom_id res chain seq x y z
N MET A 1 -33.67 16.62 -35.29
CA MET A 1 -33.63 17.64 -34.24
C MET A 1 -34.14 17.01 -32.95
N LEU A 2 -33.27 16.79 -31.97
CA LEU A 2 -33.63 16.24 -30.65
C LEU A 2 -33.67 17.40 -29.63
N PRO A 3 -34.64 17.42 -28.69
CA PRO A 3 -34.78 18.54 -27.77
C PRO A 3 -33.68 18.51 -26.71
N LYS A 4 -32.94 19.61 -26.58
CA LYS A 4 -31.97 19.83 -25.50
C LYS A 4 -32.73 19.97 -24.18
N ARG A 5 -32.61 18.97 -23.30
CA ARG A 5 -33.05 19.08 -21.89
C ARG A 5 -32.03 19.96 -21.16
N ASN A 6 -32.46 21.14 -20.71
CA ASN A 6 -31.72 21.96 -19.75
C ASN A 6 -31.81 21.30 -18.36
N LEU A 7 -30.75 20.63 -17.93
CA LEU A 7 -30.56 20.23 -16.54
C LEU A 7 -29.74 21.31 -15.84
N ASN A 8 -30.41 22.11 -15.01
CA ASN A 8 -29.74 23.02 -14.09
C ASN A 8 -29.15 22.21 -12.93
N PHE A 9 -27.85 21.91 -12.98
CA PHE A 9 -27.14 21.39 -11.81
C PHE A 9 -26.84 22.55 -10.87
N ILE A 10 -27.52 22.58 -9.73
CA ILE A 10 -27.15 23.46 -8.62
C ILE A 10 -25.85 22.91 -8.04
N HIS A 11 -24.71 23.47 -8.45
CA HIS A 11 -23.42 23.16 -7.84
C HIS A 11 -23.41 23.82 -6.45
N SER A 12 -23.75 23.04 -5.42
CA SER A 12 -23.48 23.41 -4.03
C SER A 12 -21.97 23.60 -3.90
N HIS A 13 -21.50 24.85 -3.97
CA HIS A 13 -20.12 25.21 -3.70
C HIS A 13 -19.85 24.94 -2.23
N ARG A 14 -19.46 23.70 -1.90
CA ARG A 14 -18.71 23.45 -0.67
C ARG A 14 -17.45 24.31 -0.75
N PRO A 15 -17.12 25.10 0.28
CA PRO A 15 -15.85 25.79 0.31
C PRO A 15 -14.76 24.73 0.16
N ALA A 16 -13.83 24.95 -0.77
CA ALA A 16 -12.61 24.16 -0.84
C ALA A 16 -11.84 24.42 0.45
N VAL A 17 -12.00 23.55 1.44
CA VAL A 17 -11.04 23.44 2.52
C VAL A 17 -9.77 22.95 1.82
N CYS A 18 -8.79 23.84 1.63
CA CYS A 18 -7.44 23.41 1.32
C CYS A 18 -6.94 22.67 2.55
N SER A 19 -7.24 21.37 2.64
CA SER A 19 -6.56 20.49 3.59
C SER A 19 -5.07 20.64 3.31
N GLU A 20 -4.32 21.01 4.35
CA GLU A 20 -2.88 21.16 4.26
C GLU A 20 -2.27 19.82 3.80
N CYS A 21 -1.30 19.88 2.89
CA CYS A 21 -0.55 18.69 2.50
C CYS A 21 0.31 18.23 3.68
N VAL A 22 0.00 17.07 4.24
CA VAL A 22 0.77 16.47 5.34
C VAL A 22 1.52 15.26 4.82
N THR A 23 2.84 15.39 4.67
CA THR A 23 3.73 14.30 4.21
C THR A 23 4.31 13.48 5.37
N GLN A 24 4.16 13.96 6.61
CA GLN A 24 4.76 13.35 7.79
C GLN A 24 4.22 11.94 8.06
N ILE A 25 5.14 11.03 8.38
CA ILE A 25 4.84 9.75 9.02
C ILE A 25 5.05 9.91 10.52
N TYR A 26 4.03 9.58 11.30
CA TYR A 26 4.03 9.58 12.76
C TYR A 26 4.44 8.20 13.27
N GLU A 27 5.65 8.11 13.80
CA GLU A 27 6.11 6.91 14.49
C GLU A 27 5.45 6.76 15.87
N ASN A 28 5.39 5.52 16.34
CA ASN A 28 4.80 5.14 17.62
C ASN A 28 3.38 5.69 17.84
N THR A 29 2.63 5.85 16.74
CA THR A 29 1.33 6.52 16.71
C THR A 29 0.35 5.69 15.91
N TYR A 30 -0.85 5.51 16.47
CA TYR A 30 -1.99 4.85 15.84
C TYR A 30 -3.13 5.87 15.67
N PHE A 31 -3.76 5.88 14.50
CA PHE A 31 -4.96 6.70 14.28
C PHE A 31 -6.20 5.86 14.58
N GLN A 32 -6.97 6.27 15.59
CA GLN A 32 -8.06 5.46 16.12
C GLN A 32 -9.34 5.59 15.28
N GLY A 33 -9.94 4.44 14.96
CA GLY A 33 -11.18 4.37 14.19
C GLY A 33 -10.99 4.65 12.70
N GLY A 34 -12.13 4.90 12.03
CA GLY A 34 -12.16 5.25 10.61
C GLY A 34 -11.78 4.11 9.66
N ASP A 35 -11.66 2.85 10.14
CA ASP A 35 -11.18 1.73 9.33
C ASP A 35 -12.08 1.45 8.12
N LEU A 36 -11.50 1.60 6.93
CA LEU A 36 -12.15 1.26 5.66
C LEU A 36 -11.88 -0.20 5.28
N THR A 37 -10.61 -0.57 5.27
CA THR A 37 -10.13 -1.91 4.89
C THR A 37 -8.70 -2.10 5.37
N THR A 38 -8.27 -3.36 5.41
CA THR A 38 -6.90 -3.74 5.71
C THR A 38 -6.28 -4.38 4.49
N VAL A 39 -5.09 -3.91 4.15
CA VAL A 39 -4.22 -4.48 3.11
C VAL A 39 -2.87 -4.82 3.72
N PHE A 40 -2.05 -5.60 3.02
CA PHE A 40 -0.71 -5.94 3.47
C PHE A 40 0.32 -5.22 2.62
N THR A 41 1.25 -4.52 3.26
CA THR A 41 2.26 -3.72 2.56
C THR A 41 3.63 -3.91 3.18
N PRO A 42 4.71 -3.90 2.39
CA PRO A 42 6.06 -4.15 2.91
C PRO A 42 6.59 -3.07 3.85
N SER A 43 6.01 -1.86 3.83
CA SER A 43 6.48 -0.72 4.62
C SER A 43 5.39 0.33 4.84
N ALA A 44 5.60 1.21 5.82
CA ALA A 44 4.74 2.37 6.05
C ALA A 44 4.68 3.31 4.83
N ASN A 45 5.80 3.50 4.13
CA ASN A 45 5.85 4.31 2.91
C ASN A 45 4.96 3.71 1.82
N TYR A 46 5.03 2.39 1.61
CA TYR A 46 4.17 1.74 0.63
C TYR A 46 2.69 1.78 1.07
N CYS A 47 2.40 1.63 2.36
CA CYS A 47 1.06 1.85 2.92
C CYS A 47 0.51 3.26 2.62
N GLN A 48 1.35 4.31 2.72
CA GLN A 48 0.98 5.67 2.35
C GLN A 48 0.65 5.79 0.86
N ILE A 49 1.43 5.16 -0.02
CA ILE A 49 1.14 5.13 -1.45
C ILE A 49 -0.20 4.44 -1.71
N VAL A 50 -0.45 3.27 -1.10
CA VAL A 50 -1.71 2.54 -1.26
C VAL A 50 -2.90 3.39 -0.76
N CYS A 51 -2.79 4.06 0.39
CA CYS A 51 -3.82 4.98 0.87
C CYS A 51 -4.02 6.16 -0.11
N THR A 52 -2.94 6.68 -0.69
CA THR A 52 -3.01 7.79 -1.64
C THR A 52 -3.81 7.42 -2.89
N TYR A 53 -3.62 6.20 -3.41
CA TYR A 53 -4.35 5.72 -4.59
C TYR A 53 -5.74 5.15 -4.27
N HIS A 54 -6.01 4.73 -3.03
CA HIS A 54 -7.33 4.28 -2.62
C HIS A 54 -8.34 5.45 -2.66
N PRO A 55 -9.52 5.31 -3.29
CA PRO A 55 -10.39 6.45 -3.61
C PRO A 55 -10.83 7.28 -2.40
N THR A 56 -11.14 6.64 -1.27
CA THR A 56 -11.66 7.32 -0.06
C THR A 56 -10.66 7.39 1.09
N CYS A 57 -9.48 6.78 0.98
CA CYS A 57 -8.55 6.79 2.12
C CYS A 57 -7.99 8.20 2.34
N LEU A 58 -8.11 8.68 3.58
CA LEU A 58 -7.56 9.95 4.06
C LEU A 58 -6.37 9.74 4.99
N PHE A 59 -6.34 8.64 5.74
CA PHE A 59 -5.26 8.31 6.65
C PHE A 59 -4.92 6.83 6.61
N PHE A 60 -3.77 6.48 7.13
CA PHE A 60 -3.38 5.09 7.32
C PHE A 60 -2.75 4.85 8.68
N THR A 61 -2.79 3.60 9.12
CA THR A 61 -1.89 3.08 10.15
C THR A 61 -1.28 1.78 9.67
N TYR A 62 0.05 1.71 9.68
CA TYR A 62 0.86 0.54 9.37
C TYR A 62 1.42 -0.08 10.64
N LEU A 63 1.28 -1.40 10.76
CA LEU A 63 1.83 -2.21 11.84
C LEU A 63 2.90 -3.15 11.26
N PRO A 64 4.18 -3.00 11.66
CA PRO A 64 5.27 -3.82 11.14
C PRO A 64 5.18 -5.25 11.65
N VAL A 65 6.02 -6.12 11.08
CA VAL A 65 6.13 -7.54 11.43
C VAL A 65 6.29 -7.82 12.93
N THR A 66 6.92 -6.91 13.66
CA THR A 66 7.22 -7.05 15.09
C THR A 66 6.00 -6.86 15.99
N TRP A 67 4.91 -6.30 15.46
CA TRP A 67 3.76 -5.91 16.28
C TRP A 67 2.89 -7.09 16.72
N THR A 68 2.79 -8.15 15.92
CA THR A 68 1.95 -9.31 16.22
C THR A 68 2.66 -10.63 15.94
N LYS A 69 2.39 -11.61 16.79
CA LYS A 69 2.85 -12.99 16.58
C LYS A 69 2.01 -13.71 15.53
N ASP A 70 0.75 -13.31 15.35
CA ASP A 70 -0.16 -13.87 14.36
C ASP A 70 0.35 -13.56 12.93
N PRO A 71 0.79 -14.57 12.17
CA PRO A 71 1.30 -14.36 10.82
C PRO A 71 0.28 -13.70 9.89
N ALA A 72 -1.01 -13.94 10.09
CA ALA A 72 -2.09 -13.39 9.25
C ALA A 72 -2.30 -11.88 9.41
N GLN A 73 -1.71 -11.27 10.45
CA GLN A 73 -1.86 -9.85 10.76
C GLN A 73 -0.54 -9.06 10.63
N ARG A 74 0.56 -9.72 10.26
CA ARG A 74 1.86 -9.05 10.06
C ARG A 74 1.78 -8.11 8.86
N PHE A 75 2.52 -6.99 8.90
CA PHE A 75 2.58 -6.02 7.80
C PHE A 75 1.23 -5.36 7.46
N SER A 76 0.30 -5.34 8.42
CA SER A 76 -1.03 -4.77 8.22
C SER A 76 -0.96 -3.27 7.98
N CYS A 77 -1.61 -2.83 6.92
CA CYS A 77 -1.86 -1.44 6.56
C CYS A 77 -3.37 -1.20 6.62
N TYR A 78 -3.80 -0.50 7.68
CA TYR A 78 -5.18 -0.09 7.87
C TYR A 78 -5.40 1.21 7.11
N LEU A 79 -6.24 1.16 6.08
CA LEU A 79 -6.70 2.34 5.35
C LEU A 79 -7.89 2.95 6.09
N LYS A 80 -7.89 4.27 6.26
CA LYS A 80 -8.84 4.96 7.12
C LYS A 80 -9.43 6.20 6.46
N ASP A 81 -10.66 6.53 6.83
CA ASP A 81 -11.41 7.72 6.43
C ASP A 81 -11.98 8.46 7.66
N SER A 82 -12.42 9.69 7.49
CA SER A 82 -13.10 10.48 8.52
C SER A 82 -13.99 11.55 7.91
N ASP A 83 -15.24 11.62 8.38
CA ASP A 83 -16.18 12.68 8.02
C ASP A 83 -15.70 14.08 8.46
N THR A 84 -14.86 14.14 9.50
CA THR A 84 -14.32 15.39 10.05
C THR A 84 -12.92 15.72 9.54
N GLU A 85 -12.37 14.91 8.64
CA GLU A 85 -10.97 15.00 8.17
C GLU A 85 -9.95 14.96 9.31
N MET A 86 -10.32 14.38 10.46
CA MET A 86 -9.45 14.19 11.62
C MET A 86 -9.71 12.83 12.28
N LEU A 87 -8.66 12.20 12.78
CA LEU A 87 -8.76 11.01 13.63
C LEU A 87 -7.96 11.20 14.93
N PRO A 88 -8.44 10.67 16.07
CA PRO A 88 -7.68 10.68 17.31
C PRO A 88 -6.34 9.97 17.15
N LYS A 89 -5.26 10.64 17.57
CA LYS A 89 -3.91 10.06 17.59
C LYS A 89 -3.67 9.45 18.96
N VAL A 90 -3.39 8.16 19.02
CA VAL A 90 -3.04 7.45 20.26
C VAL A 90 -1.62 6.92 20.18
N LYS A 91 -0.91 6.94 21.30
CA LYS A 91 0.44 6.37 21.37
C LYS A 91 0.36 4.85 21.27
N MET A 92 1.08 4.27 20.33
CA MET A 92 1.20 2.83 20.15
C MET A 92 2.60 2.52 19.64
N GLU A 93 3.44 1.92 20.48
CA GLU A 93 4.82 1.61 20.14
C GLU A 93 4.91 0.71 18.90
N GLY A 94 5.79 1.06 17.97
CA GLY A 94 6.00 0.36 16.71
C GLY A 94 4.96 0.63 15.62
N ALA A 95 3.86 1.34 15.89
CA ALA A 95 2.89 1.73 14.88
C ALA A 95 3.36 2.97 14.09
N PHE A 96 3.08 3.00 12.79
CA PHE A 96 3.38 4.13 11.91
C PHE A 96 2.07 4.62 11.30
N SER A 97 1.69 5.88 11.54
CA SER A 97 0.48 6.45 10.94
C SER A 97 0.81 7.65 10.06
N GLY A 98 -0.09 8.01 9.15
CA GLY A 98 0.11 9.17 8.29
C GLY A 98 -1.11 9.52 7.47
N HIS A 99 -0.96 10.57 6.68
CA HIS A 99 -2.01 11.06 5.79
C HIS A 99 -1.81 10.53 4.37
N SER A 100 -2.92 10.39 3.67
CA SER A 100 -2.97 10.31 2.22
C SER A 100 -2.32 11.55 1.60
N LEU A 101 -1.56 11.37 0.53
CA LEU A 101 -0.87 12.47 -0.15
C LEU A 101 -1.72 13.11 -1.26
N LYS A 102 -3.03 12.81 -1.34
CA LYS A 102 -3.93 13.34 -2.38
C LYS A 102 -3.99 14.85 -2.45
N GLN A 103 -3.85 15.52 -1.30
CA GLN A 103 -3.89 16.98 -1.19
C GLN A 103 -2.52 17.63 -1.47
N CYS A 104 -1.49 16.82 -1.66
CA CYS A 104 -0.16 17.30 -1.99
C CYS A 104 -0.04 17.52 -3.50
N ASN A 105 0.36 18.73 -3.90
CA ASN A 105 0.65 19.06 -5.31
C ASN A 105 2.02 18.50 -5.74
N ILE A 106 2.20 17.19 -5.58
CA ILE A 106 3.43 16.46 -5.92
C ILE A 106 3.09 15.32 -6.87
N LYS A 107 4.01 15.00 -7.79
CA LYS A 107 3.85 13.85 -8.66
C LYS A 107 4.20 12.58 -7.88
N ILE A 108 3.18 11.79 -7.55
CA ILE A 108 3.35 10.56 -6.78
C ILE A 108 3.48 9.40 -7.76
N SER A 109 4.60 8.69 -7.69
CA SER A 109 4.79 7.47 -8.48
C SER A 109 4.13 6.29 -7.78
N ALA A 110 3.33 5.52 -8.51
CA ALA A 110 2.87 4.20 -8.07
C ALA A 110 3.97 3.13 -8.21
N CYS A 111 5.02 3.41 -8.99
CA CYS A 111 6.15 2.51 -9.16
C CYS A 111 6.97 2.45 -7.86
N SER A 112 7.13 1.25 -7.31
CA SER A 112 8.06 0.95 -6.22
C SER A 112 9.15 0.02 -6.75
N PRO A 113 10.38 0.52 -6.95
CA PRO A 113 11.50 -0.28 -7.43
C PRO A 113 12.20 -1.05 -6.30
N ASP A 114 11.77 -0.86 -5.05
CA ASP A 114 12.41 -1.40 -3.86
C ASP A 114 12.33 -2.94 -3.84
N VAL A 115 13.38 -3.55 -3.30
CA VAL A 115 13.45 -5.00 -3.07
C VAL A 115 13.52 -5.25 -1.58
N TYR A 116 12.57 -6.01 -1.05
CA TYR A 116 12.41 -6.27 0.38
C TYR A 116 13.08 -7.59 0.77
N VAL A 117 14.35 -7.52 1.17
CA VAL A 117 15.14 -8.71 1.55
C VAL A 117 14.55 -9.38 2.79
N GLY A 118 14.40 -10.70 2.75
CA GLY A 118 13.85 -11.49 3.86
C GLY A 118 12.33 -11.42 3.98
N LEU A 119 11.65 -10.76 3.04
CA LEU A 119 10.20 -10.74 2.94
C LEU A 119 9.74 -11.66 1.80
N ASP A 120 8.78 -12.51 2.10
CA ASP A 120 8.00 -13.26 1.12
C ASP A 120 6.59 -12.67 1.06
N MET A 121 6.20 -12.16 -0.12
CA MET A 121 4.86 -11.62 -0.34
C MET A 121 3.91 -12.76 -0.73
N GLN A 122 2.95 -13.03 0.12
CA GLN A 122 1.99 -14.12 -0.08
C GLN A 122 0.89 -13.71 -1.05
N GLY A 123 0.58 -14.61 -1.98
CA GLY A 123 -0.43 -14.41 -3.02
C GLY A 123 -0.73 -15.71 -3.77
N VAL A 124 -1.51 -15.60 -4.83
CA VAL A 124 -1.72 -16.73 -5.75
C VAL A 124 -0.55 -16.77 -6.72
N ASN A 125 0.36 -17.73 -6.53
CA ASN A 125 1.43 -17.98 -7.48
C ASN A 125 0.85 -18.58 -8.77
N TYR A 126 0.80 -17.82 -9.85
CA TYR A 126 0.28 -18.30 -11.14
C TYR A 126 1.37 -18.89 -12.02
N ASP A 127 2.63 -18.61 -11.71
CA ASP A 127 3.80 -19.08 -12.44
C ASP A 127 5.01 -19.22 -11.50
N VAL A 128 5.84 -20.23 -11.74
CA VAL A 128 7.08 -20.45 -11.00
C VAL A 128 8.19 -20.79 -11.98
N SER A 129 9.35 -20.18 -11.82
CA SER A 129 10.47 -20.37 -12.75
C SER A 129 11.83 -20.34 -12.08
N VAL A 130 12.83 -20.79 -12.82
CA VAL A 130 14.24 -20.57 -12.48
C VAL A 130 14.69 -19.22 -13.01
N ALA A 131 15.42 -18.48 -12.19
CA ALA A 131 16.05 -17.21 -12.51
C ALA A 131 17.46 -17.15 -11.87
N ASP A 132 18.41 -16.54 -12.56
CA ASP A 132 19.79 -16.39 -12.09
C ASP A 132 19.92 -15.28 -11.04
N SER A 133 18.95 -14.37 -10.97
CA SER A 133 18.97 -13.20 -10.08
C SER A 133 17.57 -12.64 -9.84
N TYR A 134 17.41 -11.88 -8.74
CA TYR A 134 16.15 -11.18 -8.47
C TYR A 134 15.82 -10.15 -9.57
N GLN A 135 16.83 -9.54 -10.21
CA GLN A 135 16.62 -8.58 -11.29
C GLN A 135 15.95 -9.21 -12.51
N GLN A 136 16.24 -10.49 -12.78
CA GLN A 136 15.57 -11.23 -13.84
C GLN A 136 14.09 -11.47 -13.49
N CYS A 137 13.77 -11.84 -12.25
CA CYS A 137 12.39 -11.93 -11.77
C CYS A 137 11.68 -10.58 -11.86
N GLN A 138 12.31 -9.50 -11.39
CA GLN A 138 11.77 -8.14 -11.46
C GLN A 138 11.45 -7.74 -12.90
N LYS A 139 12.39 -7.95 -13.83
CA LYS A 139 12.18 -7.67 -15.26
C LYS A 139 11.03 -8.50 -15.83
N ARG A 140 10.94 -9.79 -15.48
CA ARG A 140 9.86 -10.66 -15.94
C ARG A 140 8.50 -10.19 -15.43
N CYS A 141 8.39 -9.94 -14.12
CA CYS A 141 7.17 -9.46 -13.49
C CYS A 141 6.70 -8.14 -14.12
N THR A 142 7.60 -7.16 -14.27
CA THR A 142 7.28 -5.87 -14.92
C THR A 142 6.76 -6.02 -16.35
N ASN A 143 7.17 -7.08 -17.07
CA ASN A 143 6.74 -7.34 -18.45
C ASN A 143 5.51 -8.27 -18.55
N ASP A 144 5.00 -8.82 -17.45
CA ASP A 144 3.77 -9.62 -17.42
C ASP A 144 2.63 -8.83 -16.74
N LYS A 145 1.56 -8.56 -17.49
CA LYS A 145 0.41 -7.79 -16.99
C LYS A 145 -0.35 -8.48 -15.86
N ARG A 146 -0.17 -9.79 -15.66
CA ARG A 146 -0.78 -10.55 -14.57
C ARG A 146 0.05 -10.50 -13.29
N CYS A 147 1.33 -10.11 -13.39
CA CYS A 147 2.21 -10.05 -12.24
C CYS A 147 1.94 -8.78 -11.43
N HIS A 148 1.68 -8.95 -10.14
CA HIS A 148 1.54 -7.83 -9.20
C HIS A 148 2.80 -7.62 -8.37
N PHE A 149 3.47 -8.70 -8.01
CA PHE A 149 4.72 -8.74 -7.27
C PHE A 149 5.41 -10.08 -7.55
N PHE A 150 6.66 -10.22 -7.12
CA PHE A 150 7.39 -11.48 -7.23
C PHE A 150 8.12 -11.77 -5.91
N THR A 151 8.33 -13.04 -5.61
CA THR A 151 9.28 -13.48 -4.58
C THR A 151 10.45 -14.19 -5.26
N TYR A 152 11.68 -13.84 -4.85
CA TYR A 152 12.90 -14.51 -5.29
C TYR A 152 13.62 -15.20 -4.14
N ALA A 153 13.81 -16.51 -4.22
CA ALA A 153 14.53 -17.31 -3.24
C ALA A 153 15.99 -17.53 -3.70
N PRO A 154 16.99 -16.86 -3.10
CA PRO A 154 18.38 -17.07 -3.51
C PRO A 154 18.83 -18.51 -3.24
N GLY A 155 19.90 -18.97 -3.90
CA GLY A 155 20.43 -20.33 -3.69
C GLY A 155 20.86 -20.63 -2.24
N THR A 156 21.10 -19.59 -1.44
CA THR A 156 21.38 -19.67 0.00
C THR A 156 20.13 -19.86 0.87
N TYR A 157 18.93 -19.81 0.29
CA TYR A 157 17.69 -20.06 1.01
C TYR A 157 17.67 -21.49 1.57
N HIS A 158 17.17 -21.63 2.79
CA HIS A 158 17.33 -22.85 3.58
C HIS A 158 16.53 -24.03 3.01
N ASP A 159 15.43 -23.76 2.32
CA ASP A 159 14.62 -24.80 1.69
C ASP A 159 15.15 -25.13 0.29
N ALA A 160 15.59 -26.38 0.12
CA ALA A 160 16.17 -26.87 -1.11
C ALA A 160 15.18 -26.95 -2.28
N SER A 161 13.86 -27.04 -2.01
CA SER A 161 12.83 -27.07 -3.06
C SER A 161 12.82 -25.78 -3.89
N PHE A 162 13.12 -24.65 -3.27
CA PHE A 162 13.22 -23.34 -3.92
C PHE A 162 14.44 -23.22 -4.85
N ARG A 163 15.43 -24.13 -4.78
CA ARG A 163 16.59 -24.11 -5.68
C ARG A 163 16.24 -24.54 -7.11
N LEU A 164 15.16 -25.29 -7.29
CA LEU A 164 14.68 -25.77 -8.59
C LEU A 164 13.69 -24.81 -9.25
N SER A 165 13.15 -23.86 -8.49
CA SER A 165 12.16 -22.88 -8.94
C SER A 165 12.17 -21.70 -7.96
N ASN A 166 13.06 -20.74 -8.21
CA ASN A 166 13.40 -19.68 -7.26
C ASN A 166 12.69 -18.35 -7.53
N GLY A 167 11.96 -18.20 -8.62
CA GLY A 167 11.12 -17.05 -8.91
C GLY A 167 9.64 -17.43 -8.87
N HIS A 168 8.88 -16.78 -8.01
CA HIS A 168 7.44 -16.95 -7.84
C HIS A 168 6.74 -15.64 -8.23
N PHE A 169 5.65 -15.73 -9.02
CA PHE A 169 4.92 -14.59 -9.60
C PHE A 169 3.42 -14.71 -9.36
#